data_AF-A0A928K766-F1
#
_entry.id   AF-A0A928K766-F1
#
_cell.length_a   1.000
_cell.length_b   1.000
_cell.length_c   1.000
_cell.angle_alpha   90.00
_cell.angle_beta   90.00
_cell.angle_gamma   90.00
#
_symmetry.space_group_name_H-M   'P 1'
#
loop_
_entity.id
_entity.type
_entity.pdbx_description
1 polymer ?
#
loop_
_entity_poly.entity_id
_entity_poly.type
_entity_poly.pdbx_seq_one_letter_code
_entity_poly.pdbx_strand_id
1 'polypeptide(L)'
;MNNNTNNEQELRLEGAPVCPEEEEHVCAPEQDAQTADSAEASYAEGLTVAQALSNIGAEVEALERAARIFSGGSAENNAAASPDAKAEAPDCPEVKTSEPDCPEDDYSSIERVFASRPPRENPEPERLVFNSSQDNAAVTVSGDEDLLRWLVNGISDGSVTVDGSEPEAEPEPESAEGGRGKVFSTFLCLLASLLVLGGVAYYILCAHGLRAIVSIDEVEVNANVYSMTYSGSYGLDDLIEQGGVSTDGELMEFLSGQYFFGLMDMPDVVSGPSGSSDGVLSVLNSDCENSRALTGRSHSCQSQTMTMIVSTRRSDGRETVTTVDIGRLGYTPYDRPGLFNGYAALASVYLPLDGMNDHGLCVTAVELPGDPRPVTDTVRPDLTVTAAVRMLLDSTTTVEEAVEMLGRFDIYPSFGCDYHLLISDREGSTAAIEWYDGQMYRVNIPYISNERVYSPDGLTGAAGFDTETGRIMTLLAGSYSQYDGHMTTEQILGVIGRAATRAGGWGVVYDSYTDTAYFRFEGETEKQVTVSMSPA
;
A
#
# COMPACT_ATOMS: atom_id res chain seq x y z
N MET A 1 -48.70 -14.03 33.45
CA MET A 1 -50.11 -14.46 33.33
C MET A 1 -50.94 -13.27 32.89
N ASN A 2 -51.76 -13.51 31.86
CA ASN A 2 -52.78 -12.68 31.21
C ASN A 2 -52.38 -11.69 30.10
N ASN A 3 -52.74 -12.15 28.90
CA ASN A 3 -52.82 -11.50 27.59
C ASN A 3 -53.94 -10.43 27.51
N ASN A 4 -53.79 -9.49 26.58
CA ASN A 4 -54.85 -8.99 25.67
C ASN A 4 -54.16 -8.11 24.59
N THR A 5 -53.98 -8.60 23.36
CA THR A 5 -54.85 -8.48 22.16
C THR A 5 -54.80 -7.12 21.43
N ASN A 6 -54.20 -7.16 20.24
CA ASN A 6 -54.56 -6.57 18.94
C ASN A 6 -55.14 -5.15 18.86
N ASN A 7 -54.47 -4.31 18.06
CA ASN A 7 -55.13 -3.43 17.09
C ASN A 7 -54.17 -3.10 15.94
N GLU A 8 -54.40 -3.74 14.80
CA GLU A 8 -53.94 -3.29 13.48
C GLU A 8 -54.88 -2.17 13.01
N GLN A 9 -54.33 -1.07 12.53
CA GLN A 9 -55.08 -0.05 11.80
C GLN A 9 -54.43 0.14 10.42
N GLU A 10 -55.05 -0.47 9.41
CA GLU A 10 -54.91 -0.11 8.00
C GLU A 10 -55.42 1.31 7.77
N LEU A 11 -54.63 2.15 7.11
CA LEU A 11 -55.06 3.42 6.55
C LEU A 11 -54.89 3.36 5.03
N ARG A 12 -56.01 3.12 4.34
CA ARG A 12 -56.18 3.35 2.90
C ARG A 12 -56.21 4.84 2.62
N LEU A 13 -55.43 5.29 1.65
CA LEU A 13 -55.63 6.55 0.93
C LEU A 13 -55.79 6.23 -0.56
N GLU A 14 -57.01 6.47 -1.06
CA GLU A 14 -57.35 6.47 -2.47
C GLU A 14 -56.99 7.82 -3.12
N GLY A 15 -56.59 7.78 -4.40
CA GLY A 15 -56.83 8.88 -5.34
C GLY A 15 -55.64 9.30 -6.20
N ALA A 16 -55.46 8.66 -7.36
CA ALA A 16 -54.75 9.25 -8.50
C ALA A 16 -55.48 8.87 -9.82
N PRO A 17 -55.51 9.76 -10.84
CA PRO A 17 -56.45 9.68 -11.95
C PRO A 17 -55.98 8.78 -13.11
N VAL A 18 -56.96 8.23 -13.82
CA VAL A 18 -56.86 7.41 -15.03
C VAL A 18 -56.83 8.27 -16.29
N CYS A 19 -56.03 7.87 -17.30
CA CYS A 19 -56.26 8.04 -18.76
C CYS A 19 -55.05 7.47 -19.55
N PRO A 20 -55.19 7.05 -20.84
CA PRO A 20 -55.86 5.86 -21.35
C PRO A 20 -54.91 4.90 -22.13
N GLU A 21 -55.42 3.70 -22.47
CA GLU A 21 -54.81 2.67 -23.32
C GLU A 21 -54.77 3.03 -24.82
N GLU A 22 -53.74 2.53 -25.52
CA GLU A 22 -53.61 2.12 -26.95
C GLU A 22 -52.09 2.18 -27.30
N GLU A 23 -51.38 1.25 -27.95
CA GLU A 23 -51.73 0.21 -28.92
C GLU A 23 -50.64 -0.90 -28.94
N GLU A 24 -51.04 -2.09 -29.41
CA GLU A 24 -50.29 -3.32 -29.59
C GLU A 24 -49.17 -3.24 -30.66
N HIS A 25 -48.04 -3.92 -30.43
CA HIS A 25 -47.32 -4.60 -31.52
C HIS A 25 -46.74 -5.95 -31.08
N VAL A 26 -47.26 -7.00 -31.70
CA VAL A 26 -46.86 -8.41 -31.60
C VAL A 26 -45.94 -8.75 -32.77
N CYS A 27 -44.81 -9.40 -32.51
CA CYS A 27 -44.39 -10.68 -33.13
C CYS A 27 -42.94 -11.03 -32.77
N ALA A 28 -42.78 -12.18 -32.10
CA ALA A 28 -41.54 -12.95 -31.91
C ALA A 28 -41.18 -13.75 -33.20
N PRO A 29 -40.13 -14.62 -33.25
CA PRO A 29 -40.02 -15.79 -32.37
C PRO A 29 -38.62 -16.12 -31.82
N GLU A 30 -38.69 -16.95 -30.78
CA GLU A 30 -37.64 -17.73 -30.11
C GLU A 30 -36.89 -18.72 -31.02
N GLN A 31 -35.66 -19.06 -30.61
CA GLN A 31 -34.91 -20.33 -30.75
C GLN A 31 -33.63 -20.15 -29.92
N ASP A 32 -33.13 -21.01 -29.04
CA ASP A 32 -33.51 -22.33 -28.54
C ASP A 32 -32.91 -22.45 -27.13
N ALA A 33 -33.67 -23.04 -26.20
CA ALA A 33 -33.13 -23.57 -24.95
C ALA A 33 -32.92 -25.07 -25.12
N GLN A 34 -31.69 -25.57 -24.91
CA GLN A 34 -31.48 -26.90 -24.30
C GLN A 34 -30.01 -27.18 -23.91
N THR A 35 -29.86 -27.46 -22.60
CA THR A 35 -29.01 -28.48 -21.95
C THR A 35 -27.49 -28.36 -21.95
N ALA A 36 -26.93 -28.14 -20.76
CA ALA A 36 -26.01 -29.08 -20.08
C ALA A 36 -25.68 -28.53 -18.67
N ASP A 37 -26.43 -28.94 -17.64
CA ASP A 37 -25.88 -29.78 -16.56
C ASP A 37 -24.55 -30.47 -16.90
N SER A 38 -23.45 -29.95 -16.34
CA SER A 38 -22.29 -30.68 -15.77
C SER A 38 -21.02 -29.81 -15.87
N ALA A 39 -20.65 -29.13 -14.78
CA ALA A 39 -19.27 -28.64 -14.58
C ALA A 39 -18.93 -28.43 -13.09
N GLU A 40 -19.28 -29.40 -12.25
CA GLU A 40 -18.45 -29.68 -11.07
C GLU A 40 -17.35 -30.65 -11.52
N ALA A 41 -16.13 -30.16 -11.67
CA ALA A 41 -14.86 -30.85 -11.40
C ALA A 41 -13.71 -30.24 -12.22
N SER A 42 -12.58 -30.02 -11.52
CA SER A 42 -11.22 -30.03 -12.06
C SER A 42 -10.80 -28.83 -12.92
N TYR A 43 -10.11 -27.86 -12.29
CA TYR A 43 -8.98 -27.17 -12.94
C TYR A 43 -7.84 -26.92 -11.95
N ALA A 44 -6.98 -27.93 -11.81
CA ALA A 44 -5.59 -27.77 -11.45
C ALA A 44 -4.76 -28.23 -12.66
N GLU A 45 -4.70 -27.40 -13.70
CA GLU A 45 -3.73 -27.62 -14.77
C GLU A 45 -2.38 -27.07 -14.30
N GLY A 46 -1.54 -27.98 -13.82
CA GLY A 46 -0.15 -27.68 -13.52
C GLY A 46 0.56 -27.17 -14.78
N LEU A 47 1.23 -26.03 -14.65
CA LEU A 47 2.11 -25.49 -15.67
C LEU A 47 3.14 -26.56 -16.08
N THR A 48 3.23 -26.86 -17.37
CA THR A 48 4.30 -27.76 -17.82
C THR A 48 5.66 -27.09 -17.62
N VAL A 49 6.70 -27.87 -17.31
CA VAL A 49 8.07 -27.36 -17.14
C VAL A 49 8.53 -26.56 -18.37
N ALA A 50 8.06 -26.92 -19.57
CA ALA A 50 8.36 -26.18 -20.80
C ALA A 50 7.70 -24.78 -20.84
N GLN A 51 6.46 -24.65 -20.36
CA GLN A 51 5.78 -23.35 -20.24
C GLN A 51 6.39 -22.49 -19.13
N ALA A 52 6.79 -23.11 -18.01
CA ALA A 52 7.51 -22.41 -16.94
C ALA A 52 8.84 -21.84 -17.45
N LEU A 53 9.62 -22.64 -18.20
CA LEU A 53 10.89 -22.21 -18.78
C LEU A 53 10.72 -21.14 -19.88
N SER A 54 9.64 -21.22 -20.67
CA SER A 54 9.32 -20.20 -21.67
C SER A 54 8.96 -18.85 -21.02
N ASN A 55 8.20 -18.88 -19.92
CA ASN A 55 7.82 -17.68 -19.18
C ASN A 55 9.05 -17.05 -18.49
N ILE A 56 9.91 -17.88 -17.89
CA ILE A 56 11.20 -17.43 -17.33
C ILE A 56 12.08 -16.80 -18.41
N GLY A 57 12.10 -17.35 -19.63
CA GLY A 57 12.86 -16.76 -20.75
C GLY A 57 12.36 -15.35 -21.13
N ALA A 58 11.04 -15.16 -21.20
CA ALA A 58 10.45 -13.85 -21.47
C ALA A 58 10.68 -12.84 -20.33
N GLU A 59 10.69 -13.32 -19.07
CA GLU A 59 10.94 -12.51 -17.87
C GLU A 59 12.42 -12.12 -17.73
N VAL A 60 13.36 -13.02 -18.06
CA VAL A 60 14.80 -12.71 -18.13
C VAL A 60 15.07 -11.69 -19.22
N GLU A 61 14.43 -11.79 -20.39
CA GLU A 61 14.55 -10.75 -21.41
C GLU A 61 14.00 -9.39 -20.95
N ALA A 62 12.91 -9.37 -20.17
CA ALA A 62 12.37 -8.14 -19.61
C ALA A 62 13.33 -7.49 -18.60
N LEU A 63 13.93 -8.30 -17.72
CA LEU A 63 14.95 -7.87 -16.77
C LEU A 63 16.25 -7.42 -17.47
N GLU A 64 16.67 -8.09 -18.54
CA GLU A 64 17.81 -7.65 -19.35
C GLU A 64 17.52 -6.37 -20.14
N ARG A 65 16.27 -6.14 -20.56
CA ARG A 65 15.85 -4.86 -21.16
C ARG A 65 15.90 -3.73 -20.13
N ALA A 66 15.42 -3.97 -18.91
CA ALA A 66 15.51 -3.02 -17.81
C ALA A 66 16.98 -2.72 -17.45
N ALA A 67 17.83 -3.75 -17.31
CA ALA A 67 19.26 -3.59 -17.03
C ALA A 67 20.01 -2.83 -18.14
N ARG A 68 19.62 -3.01 -19.41
CA ARG A 68 20.21 -2.29 -20.55
C ARG A 68 19.92 -0.79 -20.54
N ILE A 69 18.72 -0.38 -20.12
CA ILE A 69 18.34 1.04 -19.97
C ILE A 69 19.25 1.74 -18.94
N PHE A 70 19.64 1.04 -17.87
CA PHE A 70 20.54 1.59 -16.84
C PHE A 70 22.02 1.57 -17.23
N SER A 71 22.47 0.58 -18.01
CA SER A 71 23.87 0.51 -18.49
C SER A 71 24.22 1.49 -19.61
N GLY A 72 23.22 2.12 -20.25
CA GLY A 72 23.41 3.12 -21.31
C GLY A 72 23.63 4.55 -20.82
N GLY A 73 23.55 4.80 -19.51
CA GLY A 73 23.66 6.12 -18.90
C GLY A 73 25.03 6.42 -18.32
N SER A 74 26.14 6.13 -19.03
CA SER A 74 27.43 6.70 -18.66
C SER A 74 28.38 6.71 -19.85
N ALA A 75 28.91 7.91 -20.12
CA ALA A 75 29.94 8.28 -21.10
C ALA A 75 29.42 8.88 -22.41
N GLU A 76 29.02 10.16 -22.36
CA GLU A 76 29.58 11.16 -23.28
C GLU A 76 29.35 12.59 -22.76
N ASN A 77 30.44 13.37 -22.80
CA ASN A 77 30.56 14.83 -22.66
C ASN A 77 31.02 15.39 -21.31
N ASN A 78 32.34 15.38 -21.13
CA ASN A 78 33.06 16.40 -20.39
C ASN A 78 33.68 17.42 -21.36
N ALA A 79 33.56 18.70 -20.98
CA ALA A 79 34.39 19.86 -21.36
C ALA A 79 34.21 20.50 -22.76
N ALA A 80 33.56 21.66 -22.79
CA ALA A 80 34.11 22.88 -23.40
C ALA A 80 33.35 24.17 -23.00
N ALA A 81 34.15 25.16 -22.57
CA ALA A 81 33.98 26.61 -22.71
C ALA A 81 32.92 27.36 -21.89
N SER A 82 33.42 28.11 -20.90
CA SER A 82 32.89 29.42 -20.51
C SER A 82 32.98 30.42 -21.67
N PRO A 83 32.01 31.34 -21.80
CA PRO A 83 32.41 32.74 -21.92
C PRO A 83 31.59 33.69 -21.05
N ASP A 84 32.28 34.70 -20.50
CA ASP A 84 31.73 35.95 -19.98
C ASP A 84 30.83 36.66 -21.01
N ALA A 85 29.63 37.08 -20.59
CA ALA A 85 28.96 38.26 -21.14
C ALA A 85 27.93 38.84 -20.16
N LYS A 86 28.13 40.12 -19.80
CA LYS A 86 27.18 41.01 -19.11
C LYS A 86 25.94 41.27 -19.98
N ALA A 87 24.74 41.27 -19.39
CA ALA A 87 23.60 42.15 -19.70
C ALA A 87 22.47 41.88 -18.68
N GLU A 88 22.25 42.79 -17.73
CA GLU A 88 21.05 43.66 -17.63
C GLU A 88 19.77 42.95 -17.15
N ALA A 89 19.46 43.18 -15.87
CA ALA A 89 18.17 42.86 -15.25
C ALA A 89 17.13 43.95 -15.60
N PRO A 90 15.87 43.59 -15.91
CA PRO A 90 14.79 44.56 -15.92
C PRO A 90 14.18 44.73 -14.52
N ASP A 91 14.10 45.99 -14.10
CA ASP A 91 13.36 46.49 -12.93
C ASP A 91 11.90 45.98 -12.91
N CYS A 92 11.45 45.55 -11.73
CA CYS A 92 10.05 45.56 -11.34
C CYS A 92 9.91 46.09 -9.91
N PRO A 93 8.84 46.86 -9.60
CA PRO A 93 8.87 47.87 -8.56
C PRO A 93 8.55 47.32 -7.15
N GLU A 94 9.26 47.85 -6.16
CA GLU A 94 8.97 47.67 -4.73
C GLU A 94 7.55 48.16 -4.38
N VAL A 95 6.72 47.24 -3.90
CA VAL A 95 5.50 47.58 -3.16
C VAL A 95 5.80 47.48 -1.68
N LYS A 96 5.93 48.64 -1.02
CA LYS A 96 5.92 48.76 0.44
C LYS A 96 4.54 48.35 0.96
N THR A 97 4.49 47.31 1.79
CA THR A 97 3.39 47.14 2.74
C THR A 97 3.95 46.92 4.14
N SER A 98 3.37 47.68 5.05
CA SER A 98 3.67 47.79 6.47
C SER A 98 3.33 46.52 7.24
N GLU A 99 4.23 46.09 8.10
CA GLU A 99 4.00 45.13 9.19
C GLU A 99 2.87 45.60 10.11
N PRO A 100 2.03 44.69 10.62
CA PRO A 100 1.41 44.83 11.92
C PRO A 100 2.07 43.90 12.95
N ASP A 101 2.28 44.47 14.13
CA ASP A 101 2.81 43.88 15.35
C ASP A 101 2.21 42.50 15.70
N CYS A 102 3.08 41.52 16.00
CA CYS A 102 2.74 40.33 16.77
C CYS A 102 3.39 40.42 18.16
N PRO A 103 2.67 40.12 19.25
CA PRO A 103 3.20 40.19 20.60
C PRO A 103 4.16 39.02 20.90
N GLU A 104 5.26 39.34 21.59
CA GLU A 104 6.16 38.38 22.22
C GLU A 104 5.41 37.63 23.34
N ASP A 105 5.36 36.30 23.28
CA ASP A 105 5.00 35.46 24.43
C ASP A 105 6.10 34.43 24.73
N ASP A 106 6.31 34.31 26.04
CA ASP A 106 7.46 33.85 26.80
C ASP A 106 7.56 32.32 26.88
N TYR A 107 8.57 31.72 26.23
CA TYR A 107 8.94 30.31 26.41
C TYR A 107 10.20 30.18 27.28
N SER A 108 10.07 30.50 28.56
CA SER A 108 11.11 30.25 29.57
C SER A 108 10.60 29.35 30.69
N SER A 109 10.03 28.17 30.39
CA SER A 109 9.58 27.23 31.45
C SER A 109 9.41 25.75 31.03
N ILE A 110 10.30 25.14 30.22
CA ILE A 110 10.37 23.66 30.12
C ILE A 110 11.84 23.19 30.01
N GLU A 111 12.63 23.44 31.04
CA GLU A 111 13.85 22.68 31.31
C GLU A 111 13.94 22.41 32.81
N ARG A 112 13.20 21.41 33.31
CA ARG A 112 13.45 20.83 34.65
C ARG A 112 12.68 19.54 34.97
N VAL A 113 12.78 18.51 34.15
CA VAL A 113 12.64 17.11 34.62
C VAL A 113 13.63 16.26 33.82
N PHE A 114 14.28 15.30 34.49
CA PHE A 114 15.39 14.45 34.02
C PHE A 114 16.81 14.97 34.27
N ALA A 115 17.14 15.15 35.56
CA ALA A 115 18.50 14.93 36.03
C ALA A 115 18.48 14.00 37.25
N SER A 116 18.84 12.72 37.06
CA SER A 116 19.55 11.88 38.05
C SER A 116 19.59 10.39 37.67
N ARG A 117 20.51 9.98 36.77
CA ARG A 117 21.16 8.65 36.85
C ARG A 117 22.61 8.74 36.34
N PRO A 118 23.59 8.08 37.00
CA PRO A 118 25.01 8.18 36.70
C PRO A 118 25.41 7.37 35.44
N PRO A 119 26.54 7.72 34.78
CA PRO A 119 26.92 7.14 33.49
C PRO A 119 27.46 5.71 33.63
N ARG A 120 27.00 4.82 32.75
CA ARG A 120 27.68 3.56 32.44
C ARG A 120 28.70 3.84 31.34
N GLU A 121 29.96 3.55 31.63
CA GLU A 121 31.04 3.47 30.65
C GLU A 121 30.72 2.39 29.61
N ASN A 122 30.80 2.75 28.33
CA ASN A 122 31.01 1.79 27.25
C ASN A 122 31.98 2.43 26.24
N PRO A 123 33.05 1.73 25.83
CA PRO A 123 34.14 2.31 25.05
C PRO A 123 33.72 2.59 23.60
N GLU A 124 34.13 3.74 23.09
CA GLU A 124 33.95 4.17 21.70
C GLU A 124 34.64 3.21 20.71
N PRO A 125 34.03 2.91 19.54
CA PRO A 125 34.77 2.40 18.40
C PRO A 125 35.50 3.55 17.69
N GLU A 126 36.82 3.42 17.57
CA GLU A 126 37.69 4.35 16.84
C GLU A 126 37.23 4.54 15.39
N ARG A 127 37.02 5.81 15.00
CA ARG A 127 36.81 6.26 13.62
C ARG A 127 38.05 5.95 12.77
N LEU A 128 37.92 5.04 11.81
CA LEU A 128 38.87 4.88 10.72
C LEU A 128 38.59 5.94 9.63
N VAL A 129 39.48 6.93 9.59
CA VAL A 129 39.62 7.92 8.52
C VAL A 129 40.33 7.23 7.35
N PHE A 130 39.67 7.07 6.21
CA PHE A 130 40.33 6.67 4.97
C PHE A 130 40.90 7.91 4.27
N ASN A 131 42.22 8.03 4.29
CA ASN A 131 42.99 8.98 3.48
C ASN A 131 43.76 8.17 2.44
N SER A 132 43.41 8.30 1.16
CA SER A 132 44.07 7.55 0.08
C SER A 132 45.34 8.27 -0.38
N SER A 133 46.50 7.83 0.10
CA SER A 133 47.79 8.10 -0.52
C SER A 133 48.71 6.88 -0.37
N GLN A 134 49.03 6.27 -1.52
CA GLN A 134 50.21 5.47 -1.90
C GLN A 134 50.98 4.60 -0.87
N ASP A 135 51.31 3.41 -1.38
CA ASP A 135 52.46 2.53 -1.08
C ASP A 135 52.36 1.47 0.05
N ASN A 136 52.34 0.21 -0.43
CA ASN A 136 52.95 -0.99 0.13
C ASN A 136 53.13 -1.10 1.66
N ALA A 137 52.23 -1.84 2.31
CA ALA A 137 52.51 -2.44 3.61
C ALA A 137 52.01 -3.89 3.65
N ALA A 138 52.95 -4.80 3.90
CA ALA A 138 52.75 -6.24 4.00
C ALA A 138 51.92 -6.61 5.24
N VAL A 139 50.92 -7.48 5.06
CA VAL A 139 50.17 -8.08 6.16
C VAL A 139 50.88 -9.36 6.60
N THR A 140 51.27 -9.43 7.87
CA THR A 140 51.76 -10.67 8.50
C THR A 140 50.55 -11.44 9.02
N VAL A 141 50.26 -12.62 8.45
CA VAL A 141 49.20 -13.52 8.93
C VAL A 141 49.86 -14.61 9.77
N SER A 142 49.54 -14.67 11.07
CA SER A 142 49.83 -15.86 11.88
C SER A 142 48.64 -16.81 11.79
N GLY A 143 48.83 -17.92 11.09
CA GLY A 143 47.84 -18.97 10.87
C GLY A 143 48.51 -20.17 10.21
N ASP A 144 47.94 -21.34 10.46
CA ASP A 144 48.40 -22.69 10.11
C ASP A 144 49.36 -22.79 8.89
N GLU A 145 50.58 -23.30 9.10
CA GLU A 145 51.64 -23.34 8.06
C GLU A 145 51.21 -24.13 6.81
N ASP A 146 50.27 -25.06 6.95
CA ASP A 146 49.78 -25.89 5.84
C ASP A 146 48.83 -25.13 4.90
N LEU A 147 48.10 -24.14 5.41
CA LEU A 147 47.19 -23.29 4.62
C LEU A 147 47.97 -22.24 3.81
N LEU A 148 49.08 -21.75 4.35
CA LEU A 148 49.99 -20.83 3.65
C LEU A 148 50.82 -21.52 2.55
N ARG A 149 51.19 -22.80 2.73
CA ARG A 149 51.87 -23.58 1.69
C ARG A 149 50.98 -23.89 0.49
N TRP A 150 49.68 -24.07 0.69
CA TRP A 150 48.73 -24.30 -0.39
C TRP A 150 48.49 -23.02 -1.22
N LEU A 151 48.39 -21.86 -0.58
CA LEU A 151 48.16 -20.57 -1.23
C LEU A 151 49.37 -20.06 -2.05
N VAL A 152 50.60 -20.37 -1.65
CA VAL A 152 51.82 -19.89 -2.34
C VAL A 152 52.19 -20.72 -3.57
N ASN A 153 51.82 -22.01 -3.63
CA ASN A 153 52.17 -22.87 -4.77
C ASN A 153 51.18 -22.82 -5.95
N GLY A 154 50.12 -22.01 -5.85
CA GLY A 154 49.12 -21.86 -6.92
C GLY A 154 49.47 -20.84 -8.02
N ILE A 155 50.57 -20.09 -7.87
CA ILE A 155 50.94 -19.02 -8.81
C ILE A 155 52.46 -19.01 -9.04
N SER A 156 52.97 -19.94 -9.84
CA SER A 156 54.17 -19.71 -10.66
C SER A 156 54.26 -20.74 -11.80
N ASP A 157 53.64 -20.42 -12.93
CA ASP A 157 54.15 -20.88 -14.23
C ASP A 157 55.43 -20.08 -14.51
N GLY A 158 56.58 -20.74 -14.48
CA GLY A 158 57.87 -20.06 -14.66
C GLY A 158 59.04 -21.03 -14.63
N SER A 159 59.42 -21.49 -15.82
CA SER A 159 60.57 -22.34 -16.14
C SER A 159 61.85 -22.03 -15.36
N VAL A 160 62.43 -23.06 -14.71
CA VAL A 160 63.86 -23.11 -14.40
C VAL A 160 64.40 -24.47 -14.80
N THR A 161 65.20 -24.50 -15.86
CA THR A 161 66.05 -25.63 -16.25
C THR A 161 67.33 -25.61 -15.43
N VAL A 162 67.67 -26.71 -14.77
CA VAL A 162 69.04 -27.04 -14.35
C VAL A 162 69.31 -28.48 -14.79
N ASP A 163 70.41 -28.61 -15.54
CA ASP A 163 70.95 -29.79 -16.19
C ASP A 163 71.47 -30.84 -15.20
N GLY A 164 71.35 -32.12 -15.55
CA GLY A 164 72.10 -33.19 -14.88
C GLY A 164 71.37 -34.53 -14.72
N SER A 165 71.72 -35.47 -15.61
CA SER A 165 71.69 -36.94 -15.45
C SER A 165 70.35 -37.68 -15.41
N GLU A 166 70.10 -38.48 -16.46
CA GLU A 166 69.19 -39.63 -16.46
C GLU A 166 69.56 -40.61 -15.34
N PRO A 167 68.54 -41.19 -14.69
CA PRO A 167 68.51 -42.65 -14.64
C PRO A 167 67.14 -43.24 -14.96
N GLU A 168 67.19 -44.25 -15.82
CA GLU A 168 66.38 -45.48 -15.90
C GLU A 168 64.86 -45.41 -15.62
N ALA A 169 64.11 -45.81 -16.65
CA ALA A 169 62.68 -46.04 -16.61
C ALA A 169 62.28 -47.14 -15.62
N GLU A 170 61.63 -46.75 -14.52
CA GLU A 170 60.71 -47.60 -13.78
C GLU A 170 59.29 -47.50 -14.36
N PRO A 171 58.51 -48.59 -14.36
CA PRO A 171 57.19 -48.60 -14.98
C PRO A 171 56.22 -47.71 -14.19
N GLU A 172 55.49 -46.85 -14.91
CA GLU A 172 54.46 -46.00 -14.32
C GLU A 172 53.44 -46.84 -13.52
N PRO A 173 53.02 -46.40 -12.32
CA PRO A 173 51.82 -46.94 -11.72
C PRO A 173 50.63 -46.50 -12.59
N GLU A 174 49.84 -47.46 -13.09
CA GLU A 174 48.55 -47.15 -13.73
C GLU A 174 47.74 -46.22 -12.80
N SER A 175 47.63 -44.96 -13.21
CA SER A 175 46.90 -43.96 -12.46
C SER A 175 45.41 -44.30 -12.54
N ALA A 176 44.86 -44.78 -11.43
CA ALA A 176 43.42 -44.84 -11.20
C ALA A 176 42.80 -43.43 -11.03
N GLU A 177 43.27 -42.43 -11.79
CA GLU A 177 42.85 -41.03 -11.70
C GLU A 177 41.59 -40.72 -12.53
N GLY A 178 41.21 -41.61 -13.45
CA GLY A 178 40.05 -41.40 -14.34
C GLY A 178 38.67 -41.47 -13.67
N GLY A 179 38.57 -41.95 -12.43
CA GLY A 179 37.31 -42.15 -11.71
C GLY A 179 36.93 -41.00 -10.77
N ARG A 180 37.88 -40.48 -9.98
CA ARG A 180 37.60 -39.43 -8.97
C ARG A 180 37.21 -38.09 -9.58
N GLY A 181 37.84 -37.69 -10.69
CA GLY A 181 37.49 -36.44 -11.39
C GLY A 181 36.09 -36.46 -12.02
N LYS A 182 35.65 -37.62 -12.54
CA LYS A 182 34.30 -37.78 -13.11
C LYS A 182 33.22 -37.78 -12.04
N VAL A 183 33.45 -38.45 -10.91
CA VAL A 183 32.53 -38.44 -9.76
C VAL A 183 32.43 -37.04 -9.16
N PHE A 184 33.55 -36.33 -9.00
CA PHE A 184 33.57 -34.95 -8.50
C PHE A 184 32.88 -33.96 -9.46
N SER A 185 33.12 -34.08 -10.77
CA SER A 185 32.45 -33.26 -11.79
C SER A 185 30.94 -33.53 -11.82
N THR A 186 30.52 -34.79 -11.71
CA THR A 186 29.09 -35.15 -11.67
C THR A 186 28.42 -34.60 -10.41
N PHE A 187 29.10 -34.66 -9.25
CA PHE A 187 28.62 -34.05 -8.01
C PHE A 187 28.44 -32.53 -8.14
N LEU A 188 29.40 -31.82 -8.72
CA LEU A 188 29.30 -30.37 -8.97
C LEU A 188 28.14 -30.04 -9.91
N CYS A 189 27.94 -30.81 -10.99
CA CYS A 189 26.80 -30.61 -11.89
C CYS A 189 25.46 -30.85 -11.19
N LEU A 190 25.35 -31.86 -10.33
CA LEU A 190 24.14 -32.14 -9.57
C LEU A 190 23.84 -31.02 -8.56
N LEU A 191 24.88 -30.53 -7.87
CA LEU A 191 24.74 -29.40 -6.93
C LEU A 191 24.30 -28.13 -7.65
N ALA A 192 24.93 -27.79 -8.78
CA ALA A 192 24.53 -26.65 -9.60
C ALA A 192 23.08 -26.79 -10.10
N SER A 193 22.68 -27.99 -10.55
CA SER A 193 21.30 -28.26 -10.97
C SER A 193 20.31 -28.06 -9.83
N LEU A 194 20.64 -28.53 -8.62
CA LEU A 194 19.79 -28.37 -7.46
C LEU A 194 19.67 -26.90 -7.02
N LEU A 195 20.76 -26.13 -7.11
CA LEU A 195 20.74 -24.69 -6.84
C LEU A 195 19.89 -23.94 -7.86
N VAL A 196 19.99 -24.29 -9.15
CA VAL A 196 19.15 -23.70 -10.20
C VAL A 196 17.68 -24.04 -9.98
N LEU A 197 17.36 -25.31 -9.69
CA LEU A 197 15.98 -25.72 -9.40
C LEU A 197 15.43 -25.03 -8.15
N GLY A 198 16.23 -24.93 -7.09
CA GLY A 198 15.87 -24.21 -5.88
C GLY A 198 15.64 -22.72 -6.14
N GLY A 199 16.51 -22.08 -6.93
CA GLY A 199 16.38 -20.68 -7.33
C GLY A 199 15.13 -20.43 -8.18
N VAL A 200 14.82 -21.31 -9.12
CA VAL A 200 13.59 -21.23 -9.93
C VAL A 200 12.34 -21.42 -9.08
N ALA A 201 12.33 -22.40 -8.18
CA ALA A 201 11.21 -22.61 -7.25
C ALA A 201 11.00 -21.39 -6.35
N TYR A 202 12.08 -20.86 -5.77
CA TYR A 202 12.03 -19.65 -4.95
C TYR A 202 11.53 -18.44 -5.73
N TYR A 203 11.99 -18.25 -6.97
CA TYR A 203 11.50 -17.19 -7.85
C TYR A 203 10.00 -17.29 -8.10
N ILE A 204 9.50 -18.49 -8.46
CA ILE A 204 8.07 -18.72 -8.72
C ILE A 204 7.24 -18.36 -7.49
N LEU A 205 7.71 -18.76 -6.31
CA LEU A 205 7.01 -18.50 -5.06
C LEU A 205 6.98 -17.00 -4.69
N CYS A 206 8.05 -16.26 -4.98
CA CYS A 206 8.14 -14.82 -4.71
C CYS A 206 7.63 -13.95 -5.88
N ALA A 207 7.16 -14.56 -6.97
CA ALA A 207 6.92 -13.86 -8.23
C ALA A 207 5.86 -12.76 -8.10
N HIS A 208 4.82 -12.96 -7.29
CA HIS A 208 3.77 -11.96 -7.06
C HIS A 208 4.33 -10.69 -6.41
N GLY A 209 5.06 -10.84 -5.29
CA GLY A 209 5.73 -9.72 -4.61
C GLY A 209 6.78 -9.04 -5.49
N LEU A 210 7.60 -9.80 -6.21
CA LEU A 210 8.62 -9.24 -7.12
C LEU A 210 7.98 -8.43 -8.26
N ARG A 211 6.90 -8.93 -8.87
CA ARG A 211 6.17 -8.19 -9.91
C ARG A 211 5.55 -6.91 -9.35
N ALA A 212 5.01 -6.95 -8.14
CA ALA A 212 4.48 -5.76 -7.48
C ALA A 212 5.57 -4.72 -7.24
N ILE A 213 6.74 -5.11 -6.72
CA ILE A 213 7.90 -4.19 -6.54
C ILE A 213 8.34 -3.59 -7.88
N VAL A 214 8.41 -4.40 -8.95
CA VAL A 214 8.79 -3.93 -10.30
C VAL A 214 7.74 -2.99 -10.89
N SER A 215 6.47 -3.13 -10.49
CA SER A 215 5.37 -2.28 -10.95
C SER A 215 5.32 -0.91 -10.26
N ILE A 216 6.15 -0.68 -9.23
CA ILE A 216 6.16 0.59 -8.53
C ILE A 216 6.58 1.68 -9.52
N ASP A 217 5.71 2.67 -9.68
CA ASP A 217 5.94 3.81 -10.57
C ASP A 217 5.74 5.12 -9.82
N GLU A 218 6.50 6.13 -10.21
CA GLU A 218 6.42 7.48 -9.65
C GLU A 218 5.41 8.31 -10.45
N VAL A 219 4.27 8.59 -9.83
CA VAL A 219 3.14 9.24 -10.48
C VAL A 219 3.28 10.76 -10.45
N GLU A 220 3.71 11.33 -9.32
CA GLU A 220 3.98 12.75 -9.19
C GLU A 220 5.14 13.00 -8.21
N VAL A 221 6.27 13.42 -8.77
CA VAL A 221 7.55 13.57 -8.07
C VAL A 221 7.45 14.62 -6.97
N ASN A 222 6.86 15.77 -7.28
CA ASN A 222 6.85 16.91 -6.34
C ASN A 222 5.87 16.71 -5.18
N ALA A 223 4.92 15.78 -5.33
CA ALA A 223 3.94 15.44 -4.33
C ALA A 223 4.22 14.08 -3.64
N ASN A 224 5.34 13.42 -3.95
CA ASN A 224 5.70 12.10 -3.45
C ASN A 224 4.60 11.04 -3.63
N VAL A 225 4.03 10.99 -4.83
CA VAL A 225 2.95 10.06 -5.18
C VAL A 225 3.50 8.91 -6.00
N TYR A 226 3.25 7.69 -5.53
CA TYR A 226 3.61 6.44 -6.16
C TYR A 226 2.37 5.62 -6.49
N SER A 227 2.53 4.68 -7.41
CA SER A 227 1.54 3.63 -7.64
C SER A 227 2.19 2.26 -7.58
N MET A 228 1.42 1.24 -7.20
CA MET A 228 1.84 -0.15 -7.20
C MET A 228 0.69 -1.04 -7.67
N THR A 229 0.98 -2.02 -8.53
CA THR A 229 0.00 -3.04 -8.92
C THR A 229 0.36 -4.38 -8.29
N TYR A 230 -0.56 -4.94 -7.52
CA TYR A 230 -0.42 -6.28 -6.95
C TYR A 230 -1.42 -7.25 -7.59
N SER A 231 -0.93 -8.29 -8.25
CA SER A 231 -1.78 -9.32 -8.87
C SER A 231 -1.49 -10.69 -8.25
N GLY A 232 -2.51 -11.36 -7.74
CA GLY A 232 -2.43 -12.70 -7.12
C GLY A 232 -2.91 -12.73 -5.68
N SER A 233 -2.64 -13.86 -5.00
CA SER A 233 -2.90 -13.97 -3.56
C SER A 233 -1.80 -13.30 -2.77
N TYR A 234 -2.18 -12.49 -1.79
CA TYR A 234 -1.30 -11.86 -0.80
C TYR A 234 -1.56 -12.40 0.62
N GLY A 235 -2.27 -13.53 0.74
CA GLY A 235 -2.42 -14.25 2.01
C GLY A 235 -3.53 -13.75 2.94
N LEU A 236 -4.50 -12.94 2.47
CA LEU A 236 -5.56 -12.43 3.36
C LEU A 236 -6.40 -13.57 3.97
N ASP A 237 -6.71 -14.58 3.16
CA ASP A 237 -7.47 -15.74 3.63
C ASP A 237 -6.68 -16.52 4.69
N ASP A 238 -5.37 -16.71 4.47
CA ASP A 238 -4.46 -17.33 5.45
C ASP A 238 -4.40 -16.53 6.77
N LEU A 239 -4.32 -15.19 6.68
CA LEU A 239 -4.34 -14.28 7.83
C LEU A 239 -5.60 -14.50 8.67
N ILE A 240 -6.76 -14.57 8.03
CA ILE A 240 -8.04 -14.77 8.70
C ILE A 240 -8.15 -16.20 9.27
N GLU A 241 -7.73 -17.22 8.52
CA GLU A 241 -7.77 -18.62 8.93
C GLU A 241 -6.91 -18.91 10.17
N GLN A 242 -5.77 -18.24 10.32
CA GLN A 242 -4.91 -18.40 11.50
C GLN A 242 -5.37 -17.60 12.73
N GLY A 243 -6.51 -16.90 12.66
CA GLY A 243 -7.06 -16.11 13.76
C GLY A 243 -6.79 -14.62 13.68
N GLY A 244 -6.12 -14.14 12.62
CA GLY A 244 -5.89 -12.72 12.39
C GLY A 244 -4.73 -12.13 13.20
N VAL A 245 -4.74 -10.80 13.36
CA VAL A 245 -3.69 -10.02 14.06
C VAL A 245 -4.29 -8.84 14.81
N SER A 246 -3.77 -8.56 16.00
CA SER A 246 -4.28 -7.54 16.93
C SER A 246 -3.47 -6.23 16.92
N THR A 247 -2.28 -6.24 16.30
CA THR A 247 -1.39 -5.08 16.22
C THR A 247 -0.74 -4.97 14.84
N ASP A 248 -0.31 -3.76 14.47
CA ASP A 248 0.44 -3.58 13.21
C ASP A 248 1.79 -4.32 13.23
N GLY A 249 2.40 -4.54 14.41
CA GLY A 249 3.63 -5.32 14.55
C GLY A 249 3.41 -6.80 14.21
N GLU A 250 2.34 -7.40 14.72
CA GLU A 250 1.93 -8.77 14.36
C GLU A 250 1.56 -8.87 12.87
N LEU A 251 0.93 -7.83 12.31
CA LEU A 251 0.70 -7.74 10.87
C LEU A 251 2.02 -7.74 10.09
N MET A 252 3.02 -6.94 10.50
CA MET A 252 4.33 -6.93 9.85
C MET A 252 5.06 -8.28 9.97
N GLU A 253 4.94 -8.98 11.11
CA GLU A 253 5.47 -10.33 11.30
C GLU A 253 4.81 -11.34 10.34
N PHE A 254 3.48 -11.29 10.22
CA PHE A 254 2.75 -12.10 9.25
C PHE A 254 3.21 -11.82 7.81
N LEU A 255 3.34 -10.55 7.44
CA LEU A 255 3.77 -10.16 6.10
C LEU A 255 5.23 -10.53 5.81
N SER A 256 6.11 -10.48 6.80
CA SER A 256 7.47 -11.00 6.67
C SER A 256 7.46 -12.50 6.40
N GLY A 257 6.61 -13.27 7.06
CA GLY A 257 6.43 -14.69 6.76
C GLY A 257 5.88 -14.96 5.35
N GLN A 258 4.88 -14.18 4.92
CA GLN A 258 4.25 -14.32 3.61
C GLN A 258 5.17 -13.92 2.45
N TYR A 259 5.88 -12.79 2.59
CA TYR A 259 6.77 -12.30 1.55
C TYR A 259 8.18 -12.83 1.76
N PHE A 260 8.75 -13.42 0.70
CA PHE A 260 10.14 -13.90 0.73
C PHE A 260 10.44 -14.91 1.85
N PHE A 261 9.42 -15.59 2.40
CA PHE A 261 9.55 -16.65 3.41
C PHE A 261 10.30 -16.24 4.68
N GLY A 262 10.12 -15.00 5.14
CA GLY A 262 10.81 -14.47 6.32
C GLY A 262 12.29 -14.19 6.10
N LEU A 263 12.79 -14.20 4.86
CA LEU A 263 14.17 -13.83 4.55
C LEU A 263 14.39 -12.31 4.53
N MET A 264 13.30 -11.54 4.52
CA MET A 264 13.30 -10.09 4.60
C MET A 264 12.34 -9.65 5.71
N ASP A 265 12.86 -8.89 6.66
CA ASP A 265 12.06 -8.31 7.72
C ASP A 265 11.25 -7.13 7.17
N MET A 266 9.96 -7.07 7.52
CA MET A 266 9.14 -5.91 7.23
C MET A 266 9.49 -4.78 8.21
N PRO A 267 9.46 -3.50 7.78
CA PRO A 267 9.74 -2.40 8.69
C PRO A 267 8.65 -2.29 9.76
N ASP A 268 9.03 -1.79 10.92
CA ASP A 268 8.05 -1.39 11.94
C ASP A 268 7.16 -0.26 11.42
N VAL A 269 5.89 -0.32 11.79
CA VAL A 269 4.93 0.73 11.48
C VAL A 269 5.13 1.93 12.39
N VAL A 270 5.30 3.10 11.79
CA VAL A 270 5.42 4.38 12.49
C VAL A 270 4.10 4.71 13.17
N SER A 271 4.09 4.56 14.49
CA SER A 271 2.93 4.76 15.35
C SER A 271 2.85 6.17 15.92
N GLY A 272 1.62 6.63 16.18
CA GLY A 272 1.29 7.94 16.72
C GLY A 272 0.32 8.69 15.79
N PRO A 273 -0.35 9.74 16.31
CA PRO A 273 -1.26 10.53 15.50
C PRO A 273 -0.50 11.18 14.35
N SER A 274 -1.02 11.02 13.13
CA SER A 274 -0.49 11.75 11.97
C SER A 274 -0.78 13.24 12.09
N GLY A 275 -1.78 13.60 12.91
CA GLY A 275 -2.36 14.93 12.87
C GLY A 275 -2.97 15.17 11.50
N SER A 276 -3.63 14.17 10.92
CA SER A 276 -4.38 14.36 9.70
C SER A 276 -5.61 15.23 9.94
N SER A 277 -6.01 15.91 8.89
CA SER A 277 -7.29 16.56 8.74
C SER A 277 -7.98 15.92 7.55
N ASP A 278 -9.05 15.20 7.86
CA ASP A 278 -9.79 14.35 6.95
C ASP A 278 -11.23 14.82 6.81
N GLY A 279 -11.76 14.71 5.60
CA GLY A 279 -13.16 14.96 5.31
C GLY A 279 -13.66 13.98 4.28
N VAL A 280 -14.72 13.26 4.59
CA VAL A 280 -15.30 12.26 3.69
C VAL A 280 -16.76 12.57 3.44
N LEU A 281 -17.17 12.49 2.17
CA LEU A 281 -18.53 12.76 1.72
C LEU A 281 -18.93 11.77 0.63
N SER A 282 -20.07 11.11 0.82
CA SER A 282 -20.70 10.25 -0.17
C SER A 282 -22.03 10.84 -0.63
N VAL A 283 -22.34 10.72 -1.92
CA VAL A 283 -23.56 11.25 -2.55
C VAL A 283 -24.09 10.26 -3.58
N LEU A 284 -25.40 10.32 -3.85
CA LEU A 284 -26.06 9.53 -4.90
C LEU A 284 -26.70 10.46 -5.92
N ASN A 285 -26.20 10.44 -7.16
CA ASN A 285 -26.82 11.19 -8.26
C ASN A 285 -27.86 10.33 -8.98
N SER A 286 -29.07 10.26 -8.43
CA SER A 286 -30.19 9.48 -9.00
C SER A 286 -30.74 10.06 -10.31
N ASP A 287 -30.49 11.34 -10.60
CA ASP A 287 -30.97 12.02 -11.83
C ASP A 287 -30.10 11.70 -13.07
N CYS A 288 -29.00 10.97 -12.89
CA CYS A 288 -28.23 10.43 -14.01
C CYS A 288 -28.89 9.14 -14.51
N GLU A 289 -28.79 8.86 -15.81
CA GLU A 289 -29.40 7.69 -16.49
C GLU A 289 -28.99 6.33 -15.88
N ASN A 290 -28.09 6.31 -14.89
CA ASN A 290 -27.61 5.10 -14.21
C ASN A 290 -27.38 5.23 -12.68
N SER A 291 -27.92 6.25 -12.00
CA SER A 291 -27.70 6.49 -10.54
C SER A 291 -26.22 6.39 -10.10
N ARG A 292 -25.52 7.52 -10.08
CA ARG A 292 -24.06 7.55 -9.87
C ARG A 292 -23.71 7.84 -8.41
N ALA A 293 -23.26 6.84 -7.66
CA ALA A 293 -22.76 7.03 -6.30
C ALA A 293 -21.28 7.47 -6.33
N LEU A 294 -20.98 8.58 -5.67
CA LEU A 294 -19.64 9.17 -5.61
C LEU A 294 -19.21 9.33 -4.16
N THR A 295 -17.99 8.92 -3.84
CA THR A 295 -17.41 9.09 -2.50
C THR A 295 -16.10 9.85 -2.59
N GLY A 296 -16.09 11.05 -2.01
CA GLY A 296 -14.92 11.90 -1.92
C GLY A 296 -14.25 11.81 -0.56
N ARG A 297 -12.91 11.83 -0.56
CA ARG A 297 -12.09 11.95 0.64
C ARG A 297 -11.02 13.01 0.46
N SER A 298 -10.83 13.86 1.46
CA SER A 298 -9.57 14.56 1.70
C SER A 298 -8.80 13.89 2.82
N HIS A 299 -7.49 13.77 2.64
CA HIS A 299 -6.52 13.44 3.67
C HIS A 299 -5.39 14.46 3.58
N SER A 300 -5.14 15.19 4.66
CA SER A 300 -4.09 16.21 4.70
C SER A 300 -3.35 16.18 6.04
N CYS A 301 -2.03 16.18 6.01
CA CYS A 301 -1.18 16.09 7.20
C CYS A 301 -0.36 17.37 7.38
N GLN A 302 0.24 17.59 8.55
CA GLN A 302 1.14 18.75 8.75
C GLN A 302 2.45 18.60 7.97
N SER A 303 2.91 17.36 7.82
CA SER A 303 4.05 17.00 7.00
C SER A 303 3.58 16.50 5.64
N GLN A 304 4.42 16.68 4.62
CA GLN A 304 4.16 16.11 3.31
C GLN A 304 4.04 14.59 3.40
N THR A 305 2.88 14.08 2.98
CA THR A 305 2.54 12.66 3.00
C THR A 305 3.27 11.91 1.88
N MET A 306 3.72 10.68 2.14
CA MET A 306 4.24 9.79 1.10
C MET A 306 3.08 8.93 0.61
N THR A 307 2.55 9.19 -0.57
CA THR A 307 1.28 8.56 -1.00
C THR A 307 1.56 7.38 -1.92
N MET A 308 0.91 6.24 -1.67
CA MET A 308 0.88 5.12 -2.59
C MET A 308 -0.55 4.78 -3.00
N ILE A 309 -0.82 4.80 -4.30
CA ILE A 309 -2.03 4.25 -4.90
C ILE A 309 -1.77 2.77 -5.17
N VAL A 310 -2.54 1.88 -4.54
CA VAL A 310 -2.38 0.43 -4.73
C VAL A 310 -3.56 -0.11 -5.50
N SER A 311 -3.30 -0.65 -6.70
CA SER A 311 -4.26 -1.41 -7.48
C SER A 311 -4.04 -2.90 -7.23
N THR A 312 -5.08 -3.61 -6.81
CA THR A 312 -4.99 -5.06 -6.59
C THR A 312 -5.86 -5.81 -7.59
N ARG A 313 -5.40 -6.96 -8.07
CA ARG A 313 -6.22 -7.96 -8.77
C ARG A 313 -6.03 -9.33 -8.15
N ARG A 314 -7.04 -9.80 -7.44
CA ARG A 314 -7.02 -11.11 -6.79
C ARG A 314 -7.15 -12.25 -7.80
N SER A 315 -6.81 -13.46 -7.35
CA SER A 315 -6.94 -14.69 -8.14
C SER A 315 -8.39 -15.04 -8.48
N ASP A 316 -9.35 -14.61 -7.66
CA ASP A 316 -10.79 -14.76 -7.89
C ASP A 316 -11.35 -13.71 -8.87
N GLY A 317 -10.52 -12.75 -9.31
CA GLY A 317 -10.90 -11.67 -10.22
C GLY A 317 -11.27 -10.36 -9.54
N ARG A 318 -11.37 -10.30 -8.21
CA ARG A 318 -11.69 -9.05 -7.49
C ARG A 318 -10.62 -7.98 -7.75
N GLU A 319 -11.07 -6.83 -8.23
CA GLU A 319 -10.21 -5.66 -8.44
C GLU A 319 -10.53 -4.55 -7.44
N THR A 320 -9.50 -3.89 -6.92
CA THR A 320 -9.65 -2.73 -6.04
C THR A 320 -8.58 -1.68 -6.30
N VAL A 321 -8.92 -0.43 -6.01
CA VAL A 321 -7.97 0.69 -5.94
C VAL A 321 -8.01 1.27 -4.53
N THR A 322 -6.85 1.44 -3.91
CA THR A 322 -6.72 1.92 -2.54
C THR A 322 -5.65 2.99 -2.42
N THR A 323 -5.64 3.72 -1.31
CA THR A 323 -4.64 4.75 -1.03
C THR A 323 -4.08 4.61 0.38
N VAL A 324 -2.76 4.79 0.47
CA VAL A 324 -1.95 4.49 1.65
C VAL A 324 -0.95 5.63 1.87
N ASP A 325 -0.78 6.04 3.12
CA ASP A 325 0.38 6.83 3.54
C ASP A 325 1.55 5.88 3.86
N ILE A 326 2.47 5.73 2.91
CA ILE A 326 3.67 4.89 3.10
C ILE A 326 4.72 5.57 3.98
N GLY A 327 4.51 6.81 4.42
CA GLY A 327 5.29 7.41 5.50
C GLY A 327 5.15 6.60 6.80
N ARG A 328 4.02 5.91 6.98
CA ARG A 328 3.80 4.94 8.05
C ARG A 328 4.72 3.72 7.99
N LEU A 329 5.33 3.44 6.84
CA LEU A 329 6.34 2.39 6.64
C LEU A 329 7.78 2.92 6.73
N GLY A 330 7.95 4.18 7.19
CA GLY A 330 9.25 4.82 7.36
C GLY A 330 9.81 5.47 6.10
N TYR A 331 9.07 5.50 4.99
CA TYR A 331 9.50 6.25 3.80
C TYR A 331 9.43 7.76 4.07
N THR A 332 10.43 8.47 3.55
CA THR A 332 10.54 9.93 3.60
C THR A 332 10.54 10.51 2.19
N PRO A 333 10.36 11.84 2.01
CA PRO A 333 10.47 12.49 0.69
C PRO A 333 11.80 12.28 -0.04
N TYR A 334 12.85 11.82 0.65
CA TYR A 334 14.15 11.50 0.06
C TYR A 334 14.25 10.05 -0.42
N ASP A 335 13.30 9.21 -0.04
CA ASP A 335 13.24 7.82 -0.44
C ASP A 335 12.47 7.67 -1.74
N ARG A 336 12.95 6.76 -2.59
CA ARG A 336 12.24 6.31 -3.78
C ARG A 336 11.99 4.81 -3.63
N PRO A 337 10.74 4.36 -3.39
CA PRO A 337 10.42 2.94 -3.36
C PRO A 337 10.75 2.28 -4.71
N GLY A 338 11.40 1.12 -4.70
CA GLY A 338 11.81 0.42 -5.91
C GLY A 338 12.51 -0.90 -5.61
N LEU A 339 13.41 -1.37 -6.50
CA LEU A 339 13.99 -2.72 -6.38
C LEU A 339 14.73 -3.01 -5.06
N PHE A 340 15.33 -2.00 -4.42
CA PHE A 340 16.17 -2.20 -3.22
C PHE A 340 15.41 -2.05 -1.90
N ASN A 341 14.37 -1.23 -1.87
CA ASN A 341 13.61 -0.90 -0.65
C ASN A 341 12.10 -1.10 -0.82
N GLY A 342 11.61 -1.54 -1.99
CA GLY A 342 10.20 -1.67 -2.33
C GLY A 342 9.53 -2.90 -1.72
N TYR A 343 10.30 -3.82 -1.13
CA TYR A 343 9.71 -4.92 -0.35
C TYR A 343 8.85 -4.38 0.80
N ALA A 344 9.28 -3.30 1.45
CA ALA A 344 8.50 -2.62 2.48
C ALA A 344 7.17 -2.10 1.92
N ALA A 345 7.17 -1.54 0.71
CA ALA A 345 5.95 -1.06 0.05
C ALA A 345 4.90 -2.16 -0.20
N LEU A 346 5.25 -3.45 -0.18
CA LEU A 346 4.28 -4.55 -0.25
C LEU A 346 3.29 -4.55 0.93
N ALA A 347 3.68 -4.01 2.09
CA ALA A 347 2.75 -3.83 3.22
C ALA A 347 1.58 -2.91 2.89
N SER A 348 1.72 -2.03 1.90
CA SER A 348 0.65 -1.11 1.48
C SER A 348 -0.63 -1.84 1.08
N VAL A 349 -0.54 -3.11 0.66
CA VAL A 349 -1.73 -3.96 0.39
C VAL A 349 -2.63 -4.11 1.62
N TYR A 350 -2.07 -4.09 2.83
CA TYR A 350 -2.79 -4.29 4.11
C TYR A 350 -2.95 -3.01 4.94
N LEU A 351 -2.43 -1.88 4.44
CA LEU A 351 -2.49 -0.59 5.12
C LEU A 351 -3.40 0.46 4.42
N PRO A 352 -4.47 0.09 3.66
CA PRO A 352 -5.31 1.09 3.01
C PRO A 352 -6.04 1.93 4.04
N LEU A 353 -5.98 3.25 3.86
CA LEU A 353 -6.85 4.17 4.58
C LEU A 353 -8.16 4.37 3.81
N ASP A 354 -8.15 4.26 2.49
CA ASP A 354 -9.35 4.33 1.66
C ASP A 354 -9.24 3.48 0.41
N GLY A 355 -10.37 3.17 -0.20
CA GLY A 355 -10.44 2.54 -1.50
C GLY A 355 -11.84 2.27 -2.00
N MET A 356 -11.90 1.76 -3.22
CA MET A 356 -13.10 1.27 -3.89
C MET A 356 -12.82 -0.08 -4.56
N ASN A 357 -13.80 -0.96 -4.57
CA ASN A 357 -13.76 -2.20 -5.34
C ASN A 357 -14.59 -2.13 -6.62
N ASP A 358 -14.39 -3.12 -7.50
CA ASP A 358 -15.09 -3.31 -8.78
C ASP A 358 -16.63 -3.47 -8.69
N HIS A 359 -17.20 -3.53 -7.48
CA HIS A 359 -18.66 -3.53 -7.27
C HIS A 359 -19.18 -2.16 -6.77
N GLY A 360 -18.29 -1.17 -6.63
CA GLY A 360 -18.63 0.17 -6.22
C GLY A 360 -18.73 0.37 -4.71
N LEU A 361 -18.34 -0.63 -3.90
CA LEU A 361 -18.18 -0.44 -2.46
C LEU A 361 -16.95 0.43 -2.22
N CYS A 362 -17.15 1.55 -1.53
CA CYS A 362 -16.07 2.41 -1.05
C CYS A 362 -15.98 2.28 0.47
N VAL A 363 -14.76 2.22 0.99
CA VAL A 363 -14.47 2.19 2.42
C VAL A 363 -13.40 3.23 2.71
N THR A 364 -13.63 4.08 3.71
CA THR A 364 -12.63 5.06 4.18
C THR A 364 -12.48 4.96 5.69
N ALA A 365 -11.23 4.88 6.16
CA ALA A 365 -10.84 4.94 7.55
C ALA A 365 -10.32 6.34 7.87
N VAL A 366 -10.93 6.96 8.88
CA VAL A 366 -10.59 8.32 9.33
C VAL A 366 -10.08 8.27 10.77
N GLU A 367 -8.92 8.89 10.99
CA GLU A 367 -8.23 8.91 12.29
C GLU A 367 -9.08 9.67 13.32
N LEU A 368 -9.27 9.09 14.50
CA LEU A 368 -9.93 9.74 15.62
C LEU A 368 -8.88 10.29 16.61
N PRO A 369 -9.06 11.50 17.15
CA PRO A 369 -8.14 12.08 18.10
C PRO A 369 -8.19 11.37 19.45
N GLY A 370 -7.03 11.29 20.09
CA GLY A 370 -6.87 10.71 21.42
C GLY A 370 -6.14 9.37 21.40
N ASP A 371 -6.08 8.74 22.57
CA ASP A 371 -5.46 7.43 22.72
C ASP A 371 -6.32 6.34 22.05
N PRO A 372 -5.67 5.29 21.50
CA PRO A 372 -6.39 4.17 20.91
C PRO A 372 -7.31 3.52 21.95
N ARG A 373 -8.52 3.17 21.52
CA ARG A 373 -9.51 2.53 22.40
C ARG A 373 -9.02 1.15 22.87
N PRO A 374 -9.43 0.72 24.08
CA PRO A 374 -9.29 -0.68 24.45
C PRO A 374 -10.19 -1.55 23.56
N VAL A 375 -9.71 -2.74 23.22
CA VAL A 375 -10.46 -3.76 22.48
C VAL A 375 -10.69 -4.93 23.42
N THR A 376 -11.89 -5.51 23.38
CA THR A 376 -12.18 -6.75 24.09
C THR A 376 -11.88 -7.89 23.12
N ASP A 377 -10.80 -8.61 23.39
CA ASP A 377 -10.45 -9.85 22.69
C ASP A 377 -11.50 -10.92 22.99
N THR A 378 -12.18 -11.39 21.95
CA THR A 378 -13.23 -12.43 22.04
C THR A 378 -12.76 -13.75 21.44
N VAL A 379 -13.67 -14.54 20.89
CA VAL A 379 -13.32 -15.77 20.13
C VAL A 379 -13.32 -15.53 18.63
N ARG A 380 -13.66 -14.31 18.22
CA ARG A 380 -13.66 -13.90 16.82
C ARG A 380 -12.21 -13.64 16.38
N PRO A 381 -11.87 -13.82 15.10
CA PRO A 381 -10.55 -13.45 14.62
C PRO A 381 -10.30 -11.95 14.77
N ASP A 382 -9.03 -11.60 14.95
CA ASP A 382 -8.58 -10.23 15.14
C ASP A 382 -8.20 -9.58 13.81
N LEU A 383 -8.53 -8.32 13.60
CA LEU A 383 -7.98 -7.55 12.48
C LEU A 383 -7.62 -6.15 12.95
N THR A 384 -6.46 -5.65 12.53
CA THR A 384 -6.23 -4.21 12.54
C THR A 384 -7.22 -3.51 11.61
N VAL A 385 -7.56 -2.26 11.89
CA VAL A 385 -8.58 -1.54 11.12
C VAL A 385 -8.23 -1.41 9.63
N THR A 386 -6.94 -1.27 9.29
CA THR A 386 -6.53 -1.24 7.87
C THR A 386 -6.65 -2.60 7.19
N ALA A 387 -6.35 -3.69 7.90
CA ALA A 387 -6.57 -5.05 7.41
C ALA A 387 -8.07 -5.33 7.24
N ALA A 388 -8.92 -4.75 8.11
CA ALA A 388 -10.37 -4.79 7.95
C ALA A 388 -10.84 -4.02 6.70
N VAL A 389 -10.30 -2.84 6.42
CA VAL A 389 -10.57 -2.10 5.16
C VAL A 389 -10.21 -2.96 3.94
N ARG A 390 -9.02 -3.58 3.93
CA ARG A 390 -8.60 -4.52 2.88
C ARG A 390 -9.59 -5.68 2.74
N MET A 391 -9.98 -6.30 3.84
CA MET A 391 -10.93 -7.40 3.84
C MET A 391 -12.28 -6.99 3.27
N LEU A 392 -12.84 -5.85 3.67
CA LEU A 392 -14.13 -5.39 3.18
C LEU A 392 -14.10 -5.16 1.67
N LEU A 393 -13.08 -4.47 1.17
CA LEU A 393 -12.92 -4.21 -0.26
C LEU A 393 -12.76 -5.51 -1.06
N ASP A 394 -12.17 -6.56 -0.48
CA ASP A 394 -12.02 -7.87 -1.13
C ASP A 394 -13.30 -8.70 -1.19
N SER A 395 -14.09 -8.65 -0.12
CA SER A 395 -15.06 -9.70 0.18
C SER A 395 -16.52 -9.24 0.20
N THR A 396 -16.78 -7.92 0.07
CA THR A 396 -18.13 -7.36 0.21
C THR A 396 -18.48 -6.41 -0.93
N THR A 397 -19.76 -6.25 -1.21
CA THR A 397 -20.27 -5.47 -2.36
C THR A 397 -21.25 -4.38 -1.94
N THR A 398 -21.91 -4.54 -0.79
CA THR A 398 -22.90 -3.59 -0.25
C THR A 398 -22.52 -3.14 1.17
N VAL A 399 -23.09 -2.02 1.61
CA VAL A 399 -22.94 -1.53 2.98
C VAL A 399 -23.42 -2.58 3.98
N GLU A 400 -24.55 -3.24 3.72
CA GLU A 400 -25.11 -4.27 4.59
C GLU A 400 -24.17 -5.47 4.75
N GLU A 401 -23.61 -5.99 3.65
CA GLU A 401 -22.62 -7.07 3.69
C GLU A 401 -21.36 -6.65 4.47
N ALA A 402 -20.90 -5.42 4.27
CA ALA A 402 -19.73 -4.89 4.96
C ALA A 402 -19.95 -4.77 6.47
N VAL A 403 -21.12 -4.30 6.90
CA VAL A 403 -21.49 -4.21 8.32
C VAL A 403 -21.62 -5.59 8.95
N GLU A 404 -22.23 -6.55 8.26
CA GLU A 404 -22.31 -7.93 8.72
C GLU A 404 -20.91 -8.55 8.85
N MET A 405 -20.04 -8.32 7.85
CA MET A 405 -18.68 -8.81 7.85
C MET A 405 -17.88 -8.26 9.04
N LEU A 406 -17.91 -6.95 9.31
CA LEU A 406 -17.24 -6.36 10.47
C LEU A 406 -17.70 -6.96 11.81
N GLY A 407 -18.98 -7.33 11.92
CA GLY A 407 -19.52 -7.97 13.13
C GLY A 407 -18.89 -9.33 13.47
N ARG A 408 -18.15 -9.93 12.53
CA ARG A 408 -17.50 -11.24 12.67
C ARG A 408 -16.07 -11.18 13.22
N PHE A 409 -15.52 -9.99 13.42
CA PHE A 409 -14.14 -9.77 13.84
C PHE A 409 -14.05 -8.86 15.07
N ASP A 410 -12.96 -8.98 15.81
CA ASP A 410 -12.55 -7.96 16.77
C ASP A 410 -11.60 -7.00 16.07
N ILE A 411 -12.02 -5.74 15.92
CA ILE A 411 -11.28 -4.73 15.16
C ILE A 411 -10.37 -3.94 16.09
N TYR A 412 -9.09 -3.90 15.76
CA TYR A 412 -8.05 -3.23 16.52
C TYR A 412 -7.61 -1.90 15.88
N PRO A 413 -7.22 -0.91 16.69
CA PRO A 413 -6.54 0.30 16.23
C PRO A 413 -5.31 -0.01 15.35
N SER A 414 -5.01 0.89 14.41
CA SER A 414 -3.76 0.88 13.63
C SER A 414 -3.00 2.17 13.87
N PHE A 415 -1.71 2.18 13.56
CA PHE A 415 -0.83 3.33 13.64
C PHE A 415 -0.81 4.00 15.02
N GLY A 416 -1.14 3.26 16.08
CA GLY A 416 -1.29 3.79 17.43
C GLY A 416 -2.49 4.73 17.63
N CYS A 417 -3.47 4.74 16.72
CA CYS A 417 -4.66 5.60 16.76
C CYS A 417 -5.94 4.81 16.51
N ASP A 418 -7.04 5.28 17.09
CA ASP A 418 -8.37 4.75 16.75
C ASP A 418 -8.83 5.32 15.41
N TYR A 419 -9.64 4.55 14.68
CA TYR A 419 -10.23 4.97 13.41
C TYR A 419 -11.71 4.57 13.42
N HIS A 420 -12.53 5.40 12.79
CA HIS A 420 -13.86 5.00 12.37
C HIS A 420 -13.93 4.89 10.85
N LEU A 421 -14.95 4.19 10.35
CA LEU A 421 -15.12 3.96 8.93
C LEU A 421 -16.32 4.75 8.39
N LEU A 422 -16.23 5.27 7.16
CA LEU A 422 -17.41 5.50 6.32
C LEU A 422 -17.40 4.48 5.19
N ILE A 423 -18.51 3.77 5.07
CA ILE A 423 -18.77 2.77 4.04
C ILE A 423 -19.90 3.29 3.17
N SER A 424 -19.75 3.20 1.85
CA SER A 424 -20.80 3.51 0.89
C SER A 424 -20.81 2.50 -0.25
N ASP A 425 -21.96 2.28 -0.88
CA ASP A 425 -22.06 1.40 -2.05
C ASP A 425 -22.69 2.08 -3.26
N ARG A 426 -22.75 1.33 -4.37
CA ARG A 426 -23.28 1.78 -5.67
C ARG A 426 -24.77 2.17 -5.60
N GLU A 427 -25.52 1.64 -4.63
CA GLU A 427 -26.93 1.99 -4.42
C GLU A 427 -27.09 3.31 -3.65
N GLY A 428 -25.99 3.89 -3.14
CA GLY A 428 -25.98 5.12 -2.37
C GLY A 428 -26.28 4.92 -0.88
N SER A 429 -26.29 3.67 -0.40
CA SER A 429 -26.34 3.40 1.03
C SER A 429 -25.05 3.91 1.68
N THR A 430 -25.16 4.38 2.91
CA THR A 430 -24.01 4.86 3.69
C THR A 430 -24.10 4.39 5.14
N ALA A 431 -22.95 4.07 5.71
CA ALA A 431 -22.83 3.75 7.13
C ALA A 431 -21.48 4.23 7.68
N ALA A 432 -21.54 5.08 8.70
CA ALA A 432 -20.41 5.32 9.58
C ALA A 432 -20.36 4.22 10.65
N ILE A 433 -19.21 3.58 10.80
CA ILE A 433 -18.97 2.51 11.77
C ILE A 433 -17.98 2.97 12.82
N GLU A 434 -18.43 2.99 14.06
CA GLU A 434 -17.63 3.37 15.22
C GLU A 434 -17.61 2.28 16.26
N TRP A 435 -16.47 2.13 16.92
CA TRP A 435 -16.35 1.25 18.06
C TRP A 435 -16.23 2.09 19.33
N TYR A 436 -17.09 1.80 20.29
CA TYR A 436 -17.13 2.48 21.58
C TYR A 436 -17.47 1.48 22.68
N ASP A 437 -16.74 1.52 23.79
CA ASP A 437 -16.97 0.65 24.95
C ASP A 437 -17.11 -0.85 24.59
N GLY A 438 -16.21 -1.34 23.72
CA GLY A 438 -16.18 -2.72 23.26
C GLY A 438 -17.34 -3.14 22.34
N GLN A 439 -18.16 -2.20 21.86
CA GLN A 439 -19.28 -2.45 20.96
C GLN A 439 -19.09 -1.73 19.62
N MET A 440 -19.63 -2.32 18.55
CA MET A 440 -19.71 -1.70 17.22
C MET A 440 -21.05 -0.98 17.06
N TYR A 441 -21.01 0.26 16.59
CA TYR A 441 -22.17 1.10 16.34
C TYR A 441 -22.22 1.52 14.87
N ARG A 442 -23.42 1.46 14.29
CA ARG A 442 -23.73 1.94 12.94
C ARG A 442 -24.50 3.26 13.04
N VAL A 443 -24.04 4.26 12.31
CA VAL A 443 -24.74 5.53 12.10
C VAL A 443 -24.94 5.73 10.60
N ASN A 444 -26.18 5.87 10.15
CA ASN A 444 -26.47 6.16 8.75
C ASN A 444 -26.27 7.66 8.50
N ILE A 445 -25.09 8.03 8.01
CA ILE A 445 -24.70 9.41 7.68
C ILE A 445 -23.82 9.40 6.44
N PRO A 446 -23.99 10.33 5.49
CA PRO A 446 -23.23 10.33 4.24
C PRO A 446 -21.88 11.06 4.35
N TYR A 447 -21.48 11.54 5.53
CA TYR A 447 -20.23 12.25 5.72
C TYR A 447 -19.67 12.06 7.13
N ILE A 448 -18.33 12.07 7.22
CA ILE A 448 -17.57 12.00 8.47
C ILE A 448 -16.28 12.86 8.36
N SER A 449 -15.68 13.13 9.50
CA SER A 449 -14.36 13.77 9.67
C SER A 449 -13.72 13.17 10.92
N ASN A 450 -12.59 13.68 11.41
CA ASN A 450 -11.85 13.19 12.59
C ASN A 450 -12.60 13.34 13.93
N GLU A 451 -13.93 13.29 13.95
CA GLU A 451 -14.75 13.33 15.16
C GLU A 451 -15.73 12.18 15.16
N ARG A 452 -16.03 11.68 16.36
CA ARG A 452 -17.06 10.67 16.52
C ARG A 452 -18.43 11.23 16.14
N VAL A 453 -19.18 10.49 15.35
CA VAL A 453 -20.58 10.76 15.02
C VAL A 453 -21.54 10.00 15.93
N TYR A 454 -21.11 8.86 16.50
CA TYR A 454 -21.89 8.17 17.53
C TYR A 454 -21.67 8.85 18.89
N SER A 455 -22.77 9.07 19.61
CA SER A 455 -22.70 9.35 21.04
C SER A 455 -23.78 8.59 21.81
N PRO A 456 -23.47 8.10 23.02
CA PRO A 456 -24.44 7.42 23.89
C PRO A 456 -25.69 8.27 24.21
N ASP A 457 -25.55 9.61 24.18
CA ASP A 457 -26.62 10.57 24.46
C ASP A 457 -27.37 11.03 23.18
N GLY A 458 -27.08 10.43 22.02
CA GLY A 458 -27.58 10.82 20.69
C GLY A 458 -26.44 11.23 19.74
N LEU A 459 -26.72 11.49 18.45
CA LEU A 459 -25.71 11.96 17.49
C LEU A 459 -24.94 13.16 18.06
N THR A 460 -23.62 13.07 18.13
CA THR A 460 -22.75 14.24 18.34
C THR A 460 -22.87 15.08 17.08
N GLY A 461 -23.84 15.99 17.06
CA GLY A 461 -23.87 17.05 16.07
C GLY A 461 -22.67 17.95 16.32
N ALA A 462 -21.57 17.70 15.61
CA ALA A 462 -20.35 18.49 15.60
C ALA A 462 -19.65 18.62 16.97
N ALA A 463 -18.39 18.19 17.08
CA ALA A 463 -17.50 18.93 17.96
C ALA A 463 -17.68 20.41 17.61
N GLY A 464 -17.87 21.26 18.63
CA GLY A 464 -18.36 22.63 18.40
C GLY A 464 -17.65 23.32 17.23
N PHE A 465 -18.39 24.17 16.50
CA PHE A 465 -17.95 24.93 15.31
C PHE A 465 -16.57 25.61 15.45
N ASP A 466 -16.07 25.77 16.67
CA ASP A 466 -14.79 26.37 17.00
C ASP A 466 -13.58 25.45 16.72
N THR A 467 -13.79 24.13 16.59
CA THR A 467 -12.74 23.15 16.26
C THR A 467 -12.53 23.03 14.75
N GLU A 468 -11.32 22.63 14.32
CA GLU A 468 -11.00 22.35 12.91
C GLU A 468 -11.95 21.30 12.32
N THR A 469 -12.10 20.18 13.02
CA THR A 469 -12.98 19.07 12.65
C THR A 469 -14.45 19.48 12.56
N GLY A 470 -14.94 20.28 13.51
CA GLY A 470 -16.33 20.79 13.47
C GLY A 470 -16.60 21.70 12.27
N ARG A 471 -15.60 22.48 11.82
CA ARG A 471 -15.71 23.29 10.59
C ARG A 471 -15.76 22.42 9.34
N ILE A 472 -14.96 21.35 9.28
CA ILE A 472 -14.99 20.37 8.19
C ILE A 472 -16.36 19.70 8.14
N MET A 473 -16.86 19.20 9.27
CA MET A 473 -18.18 18.57 9.33
C MET A 473 -19.30 19.52 8.93
N THR A 474 -19.22 20.80 9.33
CA THR A 474 -20.16 21.84 8.88
C THR A 474 -20.08 22.06 7.37
N LEU A 475 -18.87 22.10 6.80
CA LEU A 475 -18.66 22.22 5.36
C LEU A 475 -19.26 21.03 4.60
N LEU A 476 -19.02 19.79 5.06
CA LEU A 476 -19.53 18.57 4.43
C LEU A 476 -21.05 18.52 4.51
N ALA A 477 -21.63 18.72 5.69
CA ALA A 477 -23.07 18.74 5.91
C ALA A 477 -23.76 19.86 5.12
N GLY A 478 -23.18 21.07 5.15
CA GLY A 478 -23.69 22.24 4.42
C GLY A 478 -23.64 22.03 2.91
N SER A 479 -22.55 21.44 2.40
CA SER A 479 -22.45 21.08 0.98
C SER A 479 -23.47 20.01 0.61
N TYR A 480 -23.56 18.92 1.37
CA TYR A 480 -24.55 17.87 1.14
C TYR A 480 -25.97 18.43 1.06
N SER A 481 -26.36 19.29 2.01
CA SER A 481 -27.68 19.94 2.01
C SER A 481 -27.85 20.95 0.87
N GLN A 482 -26.83 21.72 0.52
CA GLN A 482 -26.89 22.72 -0.55
C GLN A 482 -27.21 22.07 -1.91
N TYR A 483 -26.65 20.88 -2.14
CA TYR A 483 -26.80 20.14 -3.38
C TYR A 483 -27.86 19.04 -3.30
N ASP A 484 -28.62 18.96 -2.19
CA ASP A 484 -29.63 17.93 -1.94
C ASP A 484 -29.11 16.49 -2.14
N GLY A 485 -27.84 16.26 -1.76
CA GLY A 485 -27.18 14.97 -1.97
C GLY A 485 -26.83 14.64 -3.43
N HIS A 486 -26.87 15.61 -4.35
CA HIS A 486 -26.54 15.43 -5.77
C HIS A 486 -25.36 16.32 -6.20
N MET A 487 -24.16 15.75 -6.32
CA MET A 487 -22.96 16.50 -6.70
C MET A 487 -22.19 15.85 -7.86
N THR A 488 -21.62 16.66 -8.75
CA THR A 488 -20.66 16.17 -9.75
C THR A 488 -19.30 15.85 -9.10
N THR A 489 -18.47 15.09 -9.81
CA THR A 489 -17.08 14.80 -9.40
C THR A 489 -16.31 16.09 -9.08
N GLU A 490 -16.43 17.13 -9.91
CA GLU A 490 -15.76 18.42 -9.72
C GLU A 490 -16.27 19.16 -8.48
N GLN A 491 -17.57 19.07 -8.18
CA GLN A 491 -18.16 19.68 -6.99
C GLN A 491 -17.64 18.98 -5.73
N ILE A 492 -17.60 17.65 -5.70
CA ILE A 492 -17.03 16.88 -4.57
C ILE A 492 -15.55 17.18 -4.42
N LEU A 493 -14.76 17.16 -5.50
CA LEU A 493 -13.35 17.57 -5.48
C LEU A 493 -13.20 18.98 -4.89
N GLY A 494 -14.07 19.92 -5.27
CA GLY A 494 -14.10 21.27 -4.70
C GLY A 494 -14.44 21.30 -3.20
N VAL A 495 -15.34 20.44 -2.73
CA VAL A 495 -15.71 20.32 -1.30
C VAL A 495 -14.56 19.72 -0.50
N ILE A 496 -14.03 18.58 -0.91
CA ILE A 496 -12.93 17.89 -0.20
C ILE A 496 -11.64 18.72 -0.25
N GLY A 497 -11.37 19.45 -1.35
CA GLY A 497 -10.25 20.38 -1.40
C GLY A 497 -10.36 21.56 -0.43
N ARG A 498 -11.57 21.94 0.00
CA ARG A 498 -11.76 22.92 1.09
C ARG A 498 -11.73 22.27 2.48
N ALA A 499 -11.99 20.97 2.56
CA ALA A 499 -11.88 20.19 3.80
C ALA A 499 -10.41 19.86 4.13
N ALA A 500 -9.53 19.79 3.12
CA ALA A 500 -8.10 19.77 3.30
C ALA A 500 -7.61 21.10 3.90
N THR A 501 -7.46 21.15 5.21
CA THR A 501 -7.04 22.35 5.94
C THR A 501 -5.53 22.44 6.12
N ARG A 502 -4.79 21.40 5.71
CA ARG A 502 -3.33 21.27 5.83
C ARG A 502 -2.72 20.99 4.46
N ALA A 503 -1.46 21.36 4.28
CA ALA A 503 -0.74 21.11 3.06
C ALA A 503 -0.04 19.75 3.14
N GLY A 504 -0.19 18.92 2.11
CA GLY A 504 0.53 17.64 2.01
C GLY A 504 -0.35 16.44 2.33
N GLY A 505 -0.89 15.84 1.28
CA GLY A 505 -1.76 14.68 1.33
C GLY A 505 -2.44 14.45 -0.02
N TRP A 506 -3.61 13.80 -0.01
CA TRP A 506 -4.39 13.54 -1.22
C TRP A 506 -5.86 13.92 -1.04
N GLY A 507 -6.45 14.37 -2.13
CA GLY A 507 -7.89 14.32 -2.35
C GLY A 507 -8.20 13.23 -3.36
N VAL A 508 -9.30 12.50 -3.18
CA VAL A 508 -9.77 11.52 -4.15
C VAL A 508 -11.29 11.52 -4.24
N VAL A 509 -11.82 11.28 -5.43
CA VAL A 509 -13.23 10.94 -5.63
C VAL A 509 -13.31 9.58 -6.30
N TYR A 510 -13.92 8.63 -5.62
CA TYR A 510 -14.27 7.33 -6.15
C TYR A 510 -15.64 7.42 -6.83
N ASP A 511 -15.69 6.97 -8.08
CA ASP A 511 -16.90 6.87 -8.87
C ASP A 511 -17.27 5.41 -9.12
N SER A 512 -18.24 4.94 -8.34
CA SER A 512 -18.74 3.56 -8.37
C SER A 512 -19.39 3.15 -9.69
N TYR A 513 -19.76 4.11 -10.54
CA TYR A 513 -20.40 3.81 -11.82
C TYR A 513 -19.38 3.57 -12.94
N THR A 514 -18.30 4.37 -12.96
CA THR A 514 -17.23 4.23 -13.96
C THR A 514 -16.04 3.43 -13.47
N ASP A 515 -16.13 2.87 -12.26
CA ASP A 515 -15.08 2.12 -11.57
C ASP A 515 -13.73 2.87 -11.58
N THR A 516 -13.82 4.19 -11.37
CA THR A 516 -12.70 5.13 -11.55
C THR A 516 -12.47 5.96 -10.30
N ALA A 517 -11.21 6.14 -9.93
CA ALA A 517 -10.76 7.06 -8.88
C ALA A 517 -10.10 8.30 -9.51
N TYR A 518 -10.55 9.48 -9.10
CA TYR A 518 -10.02 10.78 -9.52
C TYR A 518 -9.23 11.41 -8.38
N PHE A 519 -7.91 11.36 -8.47
CA PHE A 519 -7.03 11.92 -7.45
C PHE A 519 -6.72 13.39 -7.72
N ARG A 520 -6.50 14.14 -6.65
CA ARG A 520 -5.96 15.49 -6.63
C ARG A 520 -4.84 15.52 -5.59
N PHE A 521 -3.67 15.97 -6.00
CA PHE A 521 -2.53 16.15 -5.10
C PHE A 521 -2.17 17.62 -4.98
N GLU A 522 -1.79 18.04 -3.78
CA GLU A 522 -1.29 19.39 -3.54
C GLU A 522 0.23 19.44 -3.78
N GLY A 523 0.63 20.13 -4.85
CA GLY A 523 2.02 20.41 -5.23
C GLY A 523 2.14 21.79 -5.90
N GLU A 524 3.23 22.07 -6.62
CA GLU A 524 3.39 23.35 -7.37
C GLU A 524 2.36 23.53 -8.50
N THR A 525 1.79 22.42 -9.00
CA THR A 525 0.67 22.40 -9.96
C THR A 525 -0.35 21.36 -9.54
N GLU A 526 -1.64 21.69 -9.66
CA GLU A 526 -2.72 20.72 -9.44
C GLU A 526 -2.69 19.66 -10.53
N LYS A 527 -2.47 18.39 -10.16
CA LYS A 527 -2.48 17.26 -11.09
C LYS A 527 -3.61 16.31 -10.73
N GLN A 528 -4.39 15.94 -11.75
CA GLN A 528 -5.39 14.90 -11.64
C GLN A 528 -4.84 13.58 -12.18
N VAL A 529 -4.96 12.53 -11.38
CA VAL A 529 -4.60 11.16 -11.77
C VAL A 529 -5.89 10.35 -11.79
N THR A 530 -6.10 9.63 -12.89
CA THR A 530 -7.28 8.78 -13.08
C THR A 530 -6.83 7.33 -13.07
N VAL A 531 -7.40 6.54 -12.17
CA VAL A 531 -7.18 5.10 -12.11
C VAL A 531 -8.51 4.40 -12.30
N SER A 532 -8.63 3.59 -13.35
CA SER A 532 -9.83 2.80 -13.64
C SER A 532 -9.53 1.33 -13.41
N MET A 533 -10.44 0.63 -12.76
CA MET A 533 -10.42 -0.83 -12.72
C MET A 533 -10.86 -1.39 -14.08
N SER A 534 -10.53 -2.65 -14.36
CA SER A 534 -10.93 -3.29 -15.61
C SER A 534 -12.46 -3.25 -15.72
N PRO A 535 -13.04 -2.93 -16.89
CA PRO A 535 -14.48 -2.97 -17.06
C PRO A 535 -15.00 -4.39 -16.80
N ALA A 536 -16.05 -4.48 -15.98
CA ALA A 536 -16.72 -5.74 -15.61
C ALA A 536 -17.34 -6.49 -16.80
#